data_AF-A0A4U8SN08-F1
#
_entry.id   AF-A0A4U8SN08-F1
#
_cell.length_a   1.000
_cell.length_b   1.000
_cell.length_c   1.000
_cell.angle_alpha   90.00
_cell.angle_beta   90.00
_cell.angle_gamma   90.00
#
_symmetry.space_group_name_H-M   'P 1'
#
loop_
_entity.id
_entity.type
_entity.pdbx_description
1 polymer ?
#
loop_
_entity_poly.entity_id
_entity_poly.type
_entity_poly.pdbx_seq_one_letter_code
_entity_poly.pdbx_strand_id
1 'polypeptide(L)'
;MPYKESKMTQEYKTKGYFSYLPISFFGACMGLSAISVAWDKMMRLIQNLTINTENVLAPTHNTNFLPSTLLANFSFALSVSFALLALIAFIGLVSAYAVKILSSFESVKLEFVSPLTRPFFGTFFISLLLLPFALHILGLPESLSLAVWVVGAVLMFIFSVHIVQFWIC
;
A
#
# COMPACT_ATOMS: atom_id res chain seq x y z
N MET A 1 8.54 51.89 10.34
CA MET A 1 8.89 51.21 9.07
C MET A 1 8.00 49.96 8.86
N PRO A 2 6.69 50.13 8.59
CA PRO A 2 5.71 49.03 8.58
C PRO A 2 5.59 48.26 7.23
N TYR A 3 6.35 48.65 6.20
CA TYR A 3 6.24 48.07 4.85
C TYR A 3 6.92 46.69 4.70
N LYS A 4 7.83 46.33 5.61
CA LYS A 4 8.61 45.07 5.52
C LYS A 4 7.87 43.88 6.16
N GLU A 5 7.05 44.12 7.19
CA GLU A 5 6.22 43.10 7.85
C GLU A 5 5.00 42.69 7.01
N SER A 6 4.44 43.62 6.23
CA SER A 6 3.29 43.32 5.37
C SER A 6 3.64 42.41 4.19
N LYS A 7 4.91 42.33 3.79
CA LYS A 7 5.36 41.32 2.81
C LYS A 7 5.61 39.94 3.41
N MET A 8 5.87 39.83 4.71
CA MET A 8 6.00 38.52 5.38
C MET A 8 4.66 37.83 5.64
N THR A 9 3.55 38.59 5.67
CA THR A 9 2.20 38.07 5.93
C THR A 9 1.38 37.80 4.66
N GLN A 10 1.81 38.32 3.51
CA GLN A 10 1.08 38.20 2.23
C GLN A 10 1.56 37.06 1.32
N GLU A 11 2.60 36.33 1.71
CA GLU A 11 3.08 35.15 0.98
C GLU A 11 2.59 33.81 1.56
N TYR A 12 1.57 33.85 2.44
CA TYR A 12 0.68 32.71 2.64
C TYR A 12 -0.31 32.61 1.47
N LYS A 13 0.20 32.81 0.24
CA LYS A 13 -0.48 32.50 -1.01
C LYS A 13 -0.97 31.08 -0.83
N THR A 14 -2.29 30.92 -0.83
CA THR A 14 -3.05 29.71 -0.57
C THR A 14 -2.40 28.53 -1.30
N LYS A 15 -1.37 27.93 -0.70
CA LYS A 15 -0.71 26.73 -1.22
C LYS A 15 -1.76 25.67 -1.01
N GLY A 16 -2.54 25.40 -2.06
CA GLY A 16 -3.65 24.46 -2.01
C GLY A 16 -3.21 23.18 -1.32
N TYR A 17 -4.10 22.59 -0.52
CA TYR A 17 -3.82 21.41 0.33
C TYR A 17 -3.02 20.29 -0.38
N PHE A 18 -3.19 20.16 -1.70
CA PHE A 18 -2.42 19.23 -2.56
C PHE A 18 -0.90 19.47 -2.59
N SER A 19 -0.43 20.68 -2.33
CA SER A 19 1.01 20.99 -2.30
C SER A 19 1.71 20.34 -1.11
N TYR A 20 0.99 20.02 -0.04
CA TYR A 20 1.54 19.44 1.18
C TYR A 20 1.34 17.92 1.29
N LEU A 21 0.79 17.24 0.28
CA LEU A 21 0.54 15.80 0.35
C LEU A 21 1.88 15.02 0.33
N PRO A 22 2.35 14.45 1.45
CA PRO A 22 3.62 13.75 1.49
C PRO A 22 3.54 12.41 0.77
N ILE A 23 4.65 12.01 0.15
CA ILE A 23 4.78 10.69 -0.48
C ILE A 23 4.58 9.53 0.52
N SER A 24 4.79 9.77 1.82
CA SER A 24 4.60 8.76 2.87
C SER A 24 3.16 8.26 3.01
N PHE A 25 2.16 8.93 2.44
CA PHE A 25 0.78 8.42 2.40
C PHE A 25 0.64 7.10 1.64
N PHE A 26 1.55 6.79 0.70
CA PHE A 26 1.61 5.47 0.07
C PHE A 26 1.84 4.35 1.11
N GLY A 27 2.46 4.66 2.25
CA GLY A 27 2.58 3.74 3.38
C GLY A 27 1.24 3.21 3.91
N ALA A 28 0.14 3.96 3.78
CA ALA A 28 -1.20 3.47 4.12
C ALA A 28 -1.68 2.39 3.14
N CYS A 29 -1.41 2.54 1.84
CA CYS A 29 -1.73 1.53 0.82
C CYS A 29 -0.91 0.25 1.02
N MET A 30 0.38 0.41 1.34
CA MET A 30 1.27 -0.67 1.73
C MET A 30 0.68 -1.45 2.93
N GLY A 31 0.23 -0.76 3.98
CA GLY A 31 -0.37 -1.37 5.16
C GLY A 31 -1.67 -2.12 4.87
N LEU A 32 -2.60 -1.52 4.12
CA LEU A 32 -3.86 -2.16 3.72
C LEU A 32 -3.63 -3.42 2.88
N SER A 33 -2.67 -3.38 1.96
CA SER A 33 -2.29 -4.53 1.13
C SER A 33 -1.66 -5.65 1.96
N ALA A 34 -0.84 -5.31 2.97
CA ALA A 34 -0.26 -6.30 3.86
C ALA A 34 -1.33 -6.98 4.74
N ILE A 35 -2.28 -6.20 5.26
CA ILE A 35 -3.39 -6.73 6.09
C ILE A 35 -4.29 -7.65 5.26
N SER A 36 -4.63 -7.29 4.01
CA SER A 36 -5.45 -8.16 3.16
C SER A 36 -4.78 -9.52 2.94
N VAL A 37 -3.49 -9.52 2.60
CA VAL A 37 -2.73 -10.77 2.41
C VAL A 37 -2.63 -11.59 3.69
N ALA A 38 -2.41 -10.95 4.84
CA ALA A 38 -2.35 -11.65 6.12
C ALA A 38 -3.68 -12.37 6.42
N TRP A 39 -4.80 -11.71 6.12
CA TRP A 39 -6.13 -12.24 6.37
C TRP A 39 -6.54 -13.34 5.37
N ASP A 40 -6.12 -13.25 4.09
CA ASP A 40 -6.23 -14.35 3.11
C ASP A 40 -5.46 -15.59 3.55
N LYS A 41 -4.21 -15.40 4.02
CA LYS A 41 -3.39 -16.51 4.51
C LYS A 41 -3.98 -17.15 5.78
N MET A 42 -4.55 -16.34 6.68
CA MET A 42 -5.22 -16.86 7.87
C MET A 42 -6.45 -17.70 7.53
N MET A 43 -7.27 -17.25 6.56
CA MET A 43 -8.39 -18.01 6.03
C MET A 43 -7.95 -19.41 5.57
N ARG A 44 -6.89 -19.49 4.75
CA ARG A 44 -6.32 -20.76 4.28
C ARG A 44 -5.79 -21.63 5.42
N LEU A 45 -5.16 -21.01 6.42
CA LEU A 45 -4.66 -21.72 7.59
C LEU A 45 -5.80 -22.37 8.39
N ILE A 46 -6.88 -21.63 8.65
CA ILE A 46 -8.07 -22.14 9.35
C ILE A 46 -8.67 -23.33 8.60
N GLN A 47 -8.85 -23.20 7.28
CA GLN A 47 -9.39 -24.29 6.45
C GLN A 47 -8.51 -25.54 6.50
N ASN A 48 -7.19 -25.38 6.35
CA ASN A 48 -6.26 -26.51 6.38
C ASN A 48 -6.26 -27.21 7.74
N LEU A 49 -6.31 -26.46 8.85
CA LEU A 49 -6.36 -27.05 10.19
C LEU A 49 -7.66 -27.83 10.44
N THR A 50 -8.81 -27.29 9.99
CA THR A 50 -10.10 -27.99 10.08
C THR A 50 -10.05 -29.33 9.33
N ILE A 51 -9.58 -29.34 8.08
CA ILE A 51 -9.51 -30.55 7.25
C ILE A 51 -8.59 -31.62 7.87
N ASN A 52 -7.41 -31.22 8.34
CA ASN A 52 -6.47 -32.17 8.95
C ASN A 52 -7.01 -32.79 10.24
N THR A 53 -7.81 -32.06 11.00
CA THR A 53 -8.43 -32.56 12.24
C THR A 53 -9.49 -33.63 11.94
N GLU A 54 -10.32 -33.41 10.91
CA GLU A 54 -11.35 -34.36 10.46
C GLU A 54 -10.77 -35.67 9.91
N ASN A 55 -9.58 -35.63 9.33
CA ASN A 55 -8.92 -36.82 8.78
C ASN A 55 -8.28 -37.72 9.87
N VAL A 56 -7.99 -37.19 11.06
CA VAL A 56 -7.23 -37.88 12.12
C VAL A 56 -8.14 -38.47 13.20
N LEU A 57 -9.22 -37.77 13.57
CA LEU A 57 -10.23 -38.30 14.47
C LEU A 57 -11.40 -38.82 13.64
N ALA A 58 -11.78 -40.09 13.84
CA ALA A 58 -12.90 -40.78 13.18
C ALA A 58 -14.14 -39.87 12.98
N PRO A 59 -15.01 -40.13 11.98
CA PRO A 59 -16.07 -39.21 11.54
C PRO A 59 -17.18 -39.06 12.60
N THR A 60 -16.90 -38.36 13.68
CA THR A 60 -17.84 -38.07 14.77
C THR A 60 -18.42 -36.68 14.53
N HIS A 61 -19.60 -36.66 13.92
CA HIS A 61 -20.62 -35.61 13.94
C HIS A 61 -20.14 -34.13 14.03
N ASN A 62 -19.74 -33.57 12.89
CA ASN A 62 -20.17 -32.28 12.27
C ASN A 62 -20.12 -30.94 13.05
N THR A 63 -20.12 -30.88 14.38
CA THR A 63 -20.44 -29.63 15.12
C THR A 63 -19.39 -28.52 14.99
N ASN A 64 -18.14 -28.84 14.65
CA ASN A 64 -17.06 -27.86 14.47
C ASN A 64 -16.97 -27.31 13.03
N PHE A 65 -17.69 -27.88 12.07
CA PHE A 65 -17.60 -27.49 10.65
C PHE A 65 -18.30 -26.14 10.37
N LEU A 66 -19.48 -25.92 10.95
CA LEU A 66 -20.23 -24.66 10.82
C LEU A 66 -19.49 -23.43 11.40
N PRO A 67 -18.96 -23.45 12.64
CA PRO A 67 -18.25 -22.28 13.17
C PRO A 67 -16.90 -22.01 12.47
N SER A 68 -16.19 -23.05 12.05
CA SER A 68 -14.92 -22.89 11.33
C SER A 68 -15.10 -22.33 9.93
N THR A 69 -16.14 -22.78 9.19
CA THR A 69 -16.49 -22.21 7.89
C THR A 69 -17.00 -20.77 7.98
N LEU A 70 -17.74 -20.42 9.05
CA LEU A 70 -18.15 -19.03 9.29
C LEU A 70 -16.94 -18.12 9.55
N LEU A 71 -16.03 -18.53 10.43
CA LEU A 71 -14.83 -17.75 10.74
C LEU A 71 -13.94 -17.59 9.51
N ALA A 72 -13.81 -18.65 8.72
CA ALA A 72 -13.16 -18.66 7.42
C ALA A 72 -13.78 -17.64 6.44
N ASN A 73 -15.11 -17.64 6.28
CA ASN A 73 -15.81 -16.69 5.42
C ASN A 73 -15.67 -15.25 5.90
N PHE A 74 -15.71 -15.02 7.22
CA PHE A 74 -15.47 -13.70 7.81
C PHE A 74 -14.05 -13.21 7.53
N SER A 75 -13.05 -14.09 7.68
CA SER A 75 -11.67 -13.79 7.30
C SER A 75 -11.52 -13.51 5.81
N PHE A 76 -12.21 -14.24 4.94
CA PHE A 76 -12.18 -13.92 3.53
C PHE A 76 -12.81 -12.55 3.22
N ALA A 77 -13.96 -12.23 3.81
CA ALA A 77 -14.67 -10.96 3.59
C ALA A 77 -13.82 -9.74 4.00
N LEU A 78 -13.13 -9.81 5.14
CA LEU A 78 -12.23 -8.76 5.60
C LEU A 78 -11.01 -8.61 4.68
N SER A 79 -10.43 -9.72 4.19
CA SER A 79 -9.32 -9.69 3.23
C SER A 79 -9.71 -8.89 1.97
N VAL A 80 -10.85 -9.24 1.37
CA VAL A 80 -11.37 -8.58 0.16
C VAL A 80 -11.64 -7.09 0.42
N SER A 81 -12.20 -6.76 1.58
CA SER A 81 -12.48 -5.37 1.97
C SER A 81 -11.19 -4.54 2.01
N PHE A 82 -10.15 -5.03 2.70
CA PHE A 82 -8.85 -4.34 2.76
C PHE A 82 -8.15 -4.27 1.40
N ALA A 83 -8.25 -5.31 0.58
CA ALA A 83 -7.69 -5.32 -0.78
C ALA A 83 -8.36 -4.25 -1.66
N LEU A 84 -9.69 -4.12 -1.58
CA LEU A 84 -10.44 -3.09 -2.30
C LEU A 84 -10.06 -1.68 -1.84
N LEU A 85 -9.99 -1.45 -0.52
CA LEU A 85 -9.54 -0.17 0.03
C LEU A 85 -8.11 0.16 -0.40
N ALA A 86 -7.20 -0.81 -0.40
CA ALA A 86 -5.83 -0.63 -0.85
C ALA A 86 -5.76 -0.19 -2.31
N LEU A 87 -6.54 -0.83 -3.19
CA LEU A 87 -6.59 -0.49 -4.62
C LEU A 87 -7.13 0.93 -4.85
N ILE A 88 -8.26 1.27 -4.20
CA ILE A 88 -8.87 2.59 -4.31
C ILE A 88 -7.91 3.67 -3.78
N ALA A 89 -7.32 3.44 -2.62
CA ALA A 89 -6.37 4.38 -2.02
C ALA A 89 -5.12 4.54 -2.90
N PHE A 90 -4.60 3.45 -3.48
CA PHE A 90 -3.43 3.51 -4.36
C PHE A 90 -3.73 4.33 -5.61
N ILE A 91 -4.85 4.09 -6.30
CA ILE A 91 -5.25 4.86 -7.48
C ILE A 91 -5.49 6.34 -7.12
N GLY A 92 -6.15 6.60 -5.99
CA GLY A 92 -6.38 7.95 -5.47
C GLY A 92 -5.08 8.70 -5.18
N LEU A 93 -4.11 8.05 -4.55
CA LEU A 93 -2.81 8.66 -4.26
C LEU A 93 -1.95 8.83 -5.53
N VAL A 94 -1.94 7.87 -6.45
CA VAL A 94 -1.24 8.00 -7.73
C VAL A 94 -1.78 9.19 -8.52
N SER A 95 -3.10 9.32 -8.62
CA SER A 95 -3.72 10.45 -9.32
C SER A 95 -3.46 11.78 -8.62
N ALA A 96 -3.61 11.86 -7.30
CA ALA A 96 -3.29 13.06 -6.53
C ALA A 96 -1.81 13.46 -6.66
N TYR A 97 -0.90 12.49 -6.64
CA TYR A 97 0.54 12.75 -6.78
C TYR A 97 0.91 13.13 -8.22
N ALA A 98 0.26 12.54 -9.23
CA ALA A 98 0.41 12.97 -10.62
C ALA A 98 -0.01 14.43 -10.81
N VAL A 99 -1.15 14.85 -10.24
CA VAL A 99 -1.60 16.25 -10.23
C VAL A 99 -0.59 17.14 -9.51
N LYS A 100 -0.02 16.68 -8.39
CA LYS A 100 1.03 17.40 -7.65
C LYS A 100 2.29 17.59 -8.48
N ILE A 101 2.73 16.58 -9.23
CA ILE A 101 3.91 16.68 -10.12
C ILE A 101 3.66 17.74 -11.20
N LEU A 102 2.47 17.78 -11.79
CA LEU A 102 2.12 18.75 -12.84
C LEU A 102 1.95 20.19 -12.31
N SER A 103 1.40 20.34 -11.10
CA SER A 103 1.07 21.66 -10.53
C SER A 103 2.19 22.28 -9.70
N SER A 104 2.98 21.45 -9.00
CA SER A 104 3.94 21.87 -7.97
C SER A 104 5.22 21.02 -8.01
N PHE A 105 5.87 20.94 -9.17
CA PHE A 105 7.11 20.18 -9.34
C PHE A 105 8.21 20.58 -8.34
N GLU A 106 8.33 21.88 -8.04
CA GLU A 106 9.28 22.39 -7.03
C GLU A 106 9.08 21.73 -5.66
N SER A 107 7.84 21.47 -5.25
CA SER A 107 7.53 20.81 -3.98
C SER A 107 8.02 19.37 -3.95
N VAL A 108 7.84 18.63 -5.05
CA VAL A 108 8.28 17.24 -5.18
C VAL A 108 9.81 17.17 -5.17
N LYS A 109 10.47 18.10 -5.86
CA LYS A 109 11.94 18.21 -5.86
C LYS A 109 12.49 18.48 -4.46
N LEU A 110 11.87 19.39 -3.70
CA LEU A 110 12.25 19.66 -2.31
C LEU A 110 12.10 18.41 -1.43
N GLU A 111 11.02 17.63 -1.60
CA GLU A 111 10.84 16.34 -0.92
C GLU A 111 11.91 15.32 -1.30
N PHE A 112 12.38 15.31 -2.55
CA PHE A 112 13.38 14.34 -2.99
C PHE A 112 14.82 14.70 -2.57
N VAL A 113 15.12 15.99 -2.46
CA VAL A 113 16.43 16.48 -2.02
C VAL A 113 16.61 16.35 -0.51
N SER A 114 15.52 16.43 0.25
CA SER A 114 15.60 16.34 1.71
C SER A 114 16.07 14.93 2.16
N PRO A 115 17.08 14.85 3.05
CA PRO A 115 17.64 13.56 3.50
C PRO A 115 16.65 12.73 4.31
N LEU A 116 15.66 13.37 4.95
CA LEU A 116 14.64 12.70 5.75
C LEU A 116 13.49 12.15 4.91
N THR A 117 13.11 12.85 3.84
CA THR A 117 11.93 12.47 3.05
C THR A 117 12.25 11.62 1.83
N ARG A 118 13.49 11.66 1.34
CA ARG A 118 13.92 10.85 0.20
C ARG A 118 13.64 9.34 0.39
N PRO A 119 13.92 8.70 1.53
CA PRO A 119 13.62 7.27 1.73
C PRO A 119 12.11 6.94 1.62
N PHE A 120 11.22 7.89 1.93
CA PHE A 120 9.78 7.66 1.83
C PHE A 120 9.28 7.49 0.39
N PHE A 121 10.05 7.89 -0.62
CA PHE A 121 9.74 7.54 -2.02
C PHE A 121 9.76 6.02 -2.25
N GLY A 122 10.49 5.27 -1.41
CA GLY A 122 10.43 3.81 -1.39
C GLY A 122 9.03 3.25 -1.14
N THR A 123 8.20 3.96 -0.36
CA THR A 123 6.84 3.50 -0.04
C THR A 123 5.93 3.39 -1.26
N PHE A 124 6.15 4.23 -2.28
CA PHE A 124 5.46 4.11 -3.57
C PHE A 124 5.82 2.79 -4.27
N PHE A 125 7.12 2.48 -4.38
CA PHE A 125 7.58 1.24 -5.03
C PHE A 125 7.15 -0.01 -4.27
N ILE A 126 7.20 0.01 -2.93
CA ILE A 126 6.74 -1.12 -2.10
C ILE A 126 5.23 -1.29 -2.25
N SER A 127 4.47 -0.20 -2.28
CA SER A 127 3.02 -0.28 -2.52
C SER A 127 2.72 -0.89 -3.88
N LEU A 128 3.46 -0.50 -4.92
CA LEU A 128 3.36 -1.10 -6.26
C LEU A 128 3.71 -2.60 -6.25
N LEU A 129 4.70 -3.00 -5.44
CA LEU A 129 5.10 -4.40 -5.28
C LEU A 129 4.06 -5.25 -4.53
N LEU A 130 3.29 -4.65 -3.62
CA LEU A 130 2.23 -5.32 -2.85
C LEU A 130 0.87 -5.31 -3.56
N LEU A 131 0.62 -4.32 -4.41
CA LEU A 131 -0.56 -4.22 -5.26
C LEU A 131 -0.93 -5.51 -6.01
N PRO A 132 -0.01 -6.27 -6.64
CA PRO A 132 -0.33 -7.53 -7.32
C PRO A 132 -1.06 -8.56 -6.46
N PHE A 133 -0.78 -8.60 -5.15
CA PHE A 133 -1.48 -9.49 -4.24
C PHE A 133 -2.92 -9.04 -4.00
N ALA A 134 -3.15 -7.74 -3.84
CA ALA A 134 -4.50 -7.18 -3.75
C ALA A 134 -5.31 -7.42 -5.04
N LEU A 135 -4.67 -7.29 -6.21
CA LEU A 135 -5.26 -7.62 -7.51
C LEU A 135 -5.66 -9.09 -7.60
N HIS A 136 -4.79 -10.00 -7.16
CA HIS A 136 -5.06 -11.44 -7.15
C HIS A 136 -6.24 -11.80 -6.25
N ILE A 137 -6.32 -11.21 -5.04
CA ILE A 137 -7.47 -11.40 -4.12
C ILE A 137 -8.78 -10.93 -4.76
N LEU A 138 -8.75 -9.87 -5.58
CA LEU A 138 -9.93 -9.33 -6.27
C LEU A 138 -10.31 -10.11 -7.55
N GLY A 139 -9.56 -11.16 -7.91
CA GLY A 139 -9.84 -11.98 -9.09
C GLY A 139 -9.46 -11.35 -10.43
N LEU A 140 -8.56 -10.35 -10.42
CA LEU A 140 -8.05 -9.73 -11.65
C LEU A 140 -7.08 -10.67 -12.40
N PRO A 141 -6.91 -10.51 -13.73
CA PRO A 141 -6.11 -11.44 -14.53
C PRO A 141 -4.67 -11.52 -14.04
N GLU A 142 -4.16 -12.75 -13.97
CA GLU A 142 -2.83 -13.07 -13.43
C GLU A 142 -1.71 -12.34 -14.17
N SER A 143 -1.85 -12.16 -15.49
CA SER A 143 -0.86 -11.45 -16.32
C SER A 143 -0.64 -10.00 -15.86
N LEU A 144 -1.70 -9.31 -15.44
CA LEU A 144 -1.59 -7.92 -14.95
C LEU A 144 -0.88 -7.89 -13.60
N SER A 145 -1.22 -8.83 -12.71
CA SER A 145 -0.56 -8.97 -11.40
C SER A 145 0.94 -9.21 -11.59
N LEU A 146 1.33 -10.14 -12.45
CA LEU A 146 2.73 -10.43 -12.75
C LEU A 146 3.46 -9.21 -13.33
N ALA A 147 2.85 -8.51 -14.30
CA ALA A 147 3.45 -7.32 -14.90
C ALA A 147 3.71 -6.22 -13.85
N VAL A 148 2.71 -5.92 -13.02
CA VAL A 148 2.84 -4.93 -11.94
C VAL A 148 3.91 -5.35 -10.93
N TRP A 149 3.96 -6.63 -10.58
CA TRP A 149 4.96 -7.17 -9.66
C TRP A 149 6.38 -7.00 -10.19
N VAL A 150 6.64 -7.38 -11.46
CA VAL A 150 7.96 -7.26 -12.09
C VAL A 150 8.41 -5.80 -12.12
N VAL A 151 7.52 -4.89 -12.53
CA VAL A 151 7.81 -3.45 -12.55
C VAL A 151 8.16 -2.93 -11.16
N GLY A 152 7.35 -3.28 -10.15
CA GLY A 152 7.61 -2.92 -8.76
C GLY A 152 8.95 -3.45 -8.25
N ALA A 153 9.29 -4.70 -8.56
CA ALA A 153 10.51 -5.36 -8.09
C ALA A 153 11.76 -4.69 -8.66
N VAL A 154 11.77 -4.44 -9.97
CA VAL A 154 12.88 -3.77 -10.66
C VAL A 154 13.07 -2.34 -10.14
N LEU A 155 11.98 -1.57 -10.03
CA LEU A 155 12.05 -0.19 -9.56
C LEU A 155 12.51 -0.11 -8.09
N MET A 156 11.99 -0.97 -7.22
CA MET A 156 12.38 -1.01 -5.82
C MET A 156 13.86 -1.39 -5.64
N PHE A 157 14.36 -2.33 -6.45
CA PHE A 157 15.76 -2.72 -6.41
C PHE A 157 16.69 -1.56 -6.81
N ILE A 158 16.40 -0.89 -7.93
CA ILE A 158 17.16 0.28 -8.39
C ILE A 158 17.13 1.39 -7.33
N PHE A 159 15.96 1.67 -6.78
CA PHE A 159 15.79 2.69 -5.75
C PHE A 159 16.55 2.34 -4.45
N SER A 160 16.54 1.07 -4.06
CA SER A 160 17.27 0.58 -2.89
C SER A 160 18.78 0.73 -3.05
N VAL A 161 19.34 0.44 -4.21
CA VAL A 161 20.77 0.67 -4.48
C VAL A 161 21.08 2.17 -4.40
N HIS A 162 20.26 3.00 -5.05
CA HIS A 162 20.44 4.45 -5.01
C HIS A 162 20.42 5.00 -3.58
N ILE A 163 19.46 4.59 -2.73
CA ILE A 163 19.37 5.16 -1.39
C ILE A 163 20.58 4.76 -0.54
N VAL A 164 21.05 3.50 -0.64
CA VAL A 164 22.21 3.03 0.09
C VAL A 164 23.48 3.78 -0.32
N GLN A 165 23.70 3.98 -1.61
CA GLN A 165 24.85 4.74 -2.11
C GLN A 165 24.86 6.18 -1.58
N PHE A 166 23.70 6.81 -1.46
CA PHE A 166 23.58 8.17 -0.92
C PHE A 166 23.98 8.29 0.56
N TRP A 167 23.81 7.23 1.37
CA TRP A 167 24.19 7.25 2.78
C TRP A 167 25.65 6.86 3.02
N ILE A 168 26.22 6.04 2.12
CA ILE A 168 27.57 5.50 2.27
C ILE A 168 28.63 6.39 1.59
N CYS A 169 28.28 7.08 0.50
CA CYS A 169 29.17 7.95 -0.26
C CYS A 169 28.86 9.42 0.00
#